data_AF-A0A1B6HXE5-F1
#
_entry.id   AF-A0A1B6HXE5-F1
#
_cell.length_a   1.000
_cell.length_b   1.000
_cell.length_c   1.000
_cell.angle_alpha   90.00
_cell.angle_beta   90.00
_cell.angle_gamma   90.00
#
_symmetry.space_group_name_H-M   'P 1'
#
loop_
_entity.id
_entity.type
_entity.pdbx_description
1 polymer ?
#
loop_
_entity_poly.entity_id
_entity_poly.type
_entity_poly.pdbx_seq_one_letter_code
_entity_poly.pdbx_strand_id
1 'polypeptide(L)'
;PGAFTPEIIQTMAANNKRPIIFALSNPTSKAECTAEQAYIHTNGTAVFASGSPFLPVTYKGQTFVPGQGNNAYIFPGVALGAICAGIRHISDEIFLIASSTLAQMVSEEDLDMGSLYPPLNTIQAISTRVATRVAEYAYEKGLASTYPEPEDKAEFIKAQLYDTDYRPAIPSMYSWPQN
;
A
#
# COMPACT_ATOMS: atom_id res chain seq x y z
N PRO A 1 -24.75 -6.76 -0.18
CA PRO A 1 -23.95 -7.97 0.07
C PRO A 1 -24.33 -9.05 -0.92
N GLY A 2 -23.37 -9.88 -1.34
CA GLY A 2 -23.66 -11.01 -2.23
C GLY A 2 -24.07 -10.62 -3.65
N ALA A 3 -23.65 -9.43 -4.12
CA ALA A 3 -23.95 -8.96 -5.46
C ALA A 3 -23.25 -9.82 -6.54
N PHE A 4 -22.08 -10.40 -6.23
CA PHE A 4 -21.39 -11.34 -7.09
C PHE A 4 -21.86 -12.75 -6.75
N THR A 5 -22.94 -13.17 -7.39
CA THR A 5 -23.48 -14.53 -7.24
C THR A 5 -22.53 -15.56 -7.86
N PRO A 6 -22.65 -16.85 -7.50
CA PRO A 6 -21.88 -17.93 -8.12
C PRO A 6 -21.93 -17.90 -9.65
N GLU A 7 -23.08 -17.60 -10.23
CA GLU A 7 -23.28 -17.56 -11.69
C GLU A 7 -22.48 -16.43 -12.32
N ILE A 8 -22.43 -15.25 -11.68
CA ILE A 8 -21.61 -14.12 -12.12
C ILE A 8 -20.12 -14.48 -12.06
N ILE A 9 -19.68 -15.06 -10.93
CA ILE A 9 -18.29 -15.45 -10.72
C ILE A 9 -17.85 -16.52 -11.75
N GLN A 10 -18.70 -17.53 -11.99
CA GLN A 10 -18.45 -18.56 -13.00
C GLN A 10 -18.43 -17.98 -14.42
N THR A 11 -19.30 -17.01 -14.72
CA THR A 11 -19.29 -16.30 -16.02
C THR A 11 -17.98 -15.54 -16.21
N MET A 12 -17.48 -14.87 -15.17
CA MET A 12 -16.17 -14.21 -15.20
C MET A 12 -15.04 -15.20 -15.48
N ALA A 13 -15.07 -16.38 -14.84
CA ALA A 13 -14.08 -17.45 -15.07
C ALA A 13 -14.20 -18.11 -16.44
N ALA A 14 -15.41 -18.21 -17.01
CA ALA A 14 -15.60 -18.76 -18.35
C ALA A 14 -15.01 -17.83 -19.44
N ASN A 15 -15.09 -16.52 -19.23
CA ASN A 15 -14.61 -15.52 -20.18
C ASN A 15 -13.12 -15.18 -20.02
N ASN A 16 -12.53 -15.48 -18.85
CA ASN A 16 -11.16 -15.05 -18.52
C ASN A 16 -10.38 -16.17 -17.84
N LYS A 17 -9.16 -16.45 -18.32
CA LYS A 17 -8.27 -17.46 -17.72
C LYS A 17 -7.94 -17.16 -16.24
N ARG A 18 -7.84 -15.88 -15.88
CA ARG A 18 -7.62 -15.39 -14.50
C ARG A 18 -8.51 -14.16 -14.25
N PRO A 19 -9.77 -14.33 -13.82
CA PRO A 19 -10.69 -13.22 -13.65
C PRO A 19 -10.30 -12.36 -12.45
N ILE A 20 -10.28 -11.04 -12.61
CA ILE A 20 -10.12 -10.09 -11.50
C ILE A 20 -11.47 -9.87 -10.83
N ILE A 21 -11.54 -10.08 -9.51
CA ILE A 21 -12.76 -9.96 -8.71
C ILE A 21 -12.46 -9.13 -7.47
N PHE A 22 -12.90 -7.87 -7.44
CA PHE A 22 -12.69 -6.96 -6.32
C PHE A 22 -13.98 -6.74 -5.54
N ALA A 23 -14.03 -7.22 -4.29
CA ALA A 23 -15.18 -7.07 -3.39
C ALA A 23 -14.91 -5.94 -2.36
N LEU A 24 -15.06 -4.69 -2.80
CA LEU A 24 -14.57 -3.51 -2.08
C LEU A 24 -15.58 -2.94 -1.06
N SER A 25 -16.83 -3.40 -1.06
CA SER A 25 -17.83 -2.94 -0.10
C SER A 25 -17.42 -3.28 1.34
N ASN A 26 -17.51 -2.27 2.23
CA ASN A 26 -17.21 -2.39 3.65
C ASN A 26 -18.48 -2.28 4.51
N PRO A 27 -18.54 -2.93 5.69
CA PRO A 27 -17.61 -3.94 6.22
C PRO A 27 -17.80 -5.31 5.53
N THR A 28 -17.16 -6.38 6.00
CA THR A 28 -17.23 -7.74 5.41
C THR A 28 -18.67 -8.21 5.14
N SER A 29 -19.64 -7.83 5.98
CA SER A 29 -21.07 -8.15 5.81
C SER A 29 -21.74 -7.45 4.63
N LYS A 30 -21.05 -6.56 3.93
CA LYS A 30 -21.50 -5.84 2.73
C LYS A 30 -20.76 -6.26 1.47
N ALA A 31 -19.69 -7.05 1.58
CA ALA A 31 -18.89 -7.52 0.45
C ALA A 31 -19.75 -8.16 -0.65
N GLU A 32 -19.32 -7.97 -1.89
CA GLU A 32 -19.99 -8.46 -3.09
C GLU A 32 -19.92 -9.99 -3.16
N CYS A 33 -18.83 -10.61 -2.70
CA CYS A 33 -18.69 -12.03 -2.41
C CYS A 33 -17.57 -12.24 -1.37
N THR A 34 -17.46 -13.45 -0.81
CA THR A 34 -16.32 -13.83 0.02
C THR A 34 -15.13 -14.29 -0.84
N ALA A 35 -13.92 -14.25 -0.28
CA ALA A 35 -12.74 -14.83 -0.92
C ALA A 35 -12.94 -16.32 -1.24
N GLU A 36 -13.57 -17.07 -0.32
CA GLU A 36 -13.89 -18.49 -0.51
C GLU A 36 -14.81 -18.71 -1.70
N GLN A 37 -15.89 -17.92 -1.85
CA GLN A 37 -16.78 -17.99 -3.00
C GLN A 37 -16.03 -17.69 -4.30
N ALA A 38 -15.21 -16.63 -4.32
CA ALA A 38 -14.41 -16.28 -5.48
C ALA A 38 -13.48 -17.44 -5.91
N TYR A 39 -12.71 -18.02 -4.99
CA TYR A 39 -11.81 -19.12 -5.34
C TYR A 39 -12.54 -20.40 -5.72
N ILE A 40 -13.60 -20.80 -4.99
CA ILE A 40 -14.35 -22.02 -5.30
C ILE A 40 -15.00 -21.93 -6.68
N HIS A 41 -15.70 -20.83 -6.98
CA HIS A 41 -16.48 -20.68 -8.22
C HIS A 41 -15.62 -20.34 -9.44
N THR A 42 -14.33 -20.04 -9.26
CA THR A 42 -13.35 -19.84 -10.34
C THR A 42 -12.33 -20.96 -10.45
N ASN A 43 -12.48 -22.06 -9.70
CA ASN A 43 -11.49 -23.13 -9.61
C ASN A 43 -10.08 -22.64 -9.20
N GLY A 44 -10.00 -21.64 -8.33
CA GLY A 44 -8.75 -21.07 -7.82
C GLY A 44 -8.05 -20.11 -8.79
N THR A 45 -8.69 -19.76 -9.92
CA THR A 45 -8.07 -18.88 -10.93
C THR A 45 -8.29 -17.39 -10.68
N ALA A 46 -9.24 -17.04 -9.80
CA ALA A 46 -9.54 -15.65 -9.47
C ALA A 46 -8.32 -14.90 -8.93
N VAL A 47 -8.18 -13.66 -9.38
CA VAL A 47 -7.32 -12.65 -8.78
C VAL A 47 -8.23 -11.80 -7.89
N PHE A 48 -8.19 -12.07 -6.58
CA PHE A 48 -9.16 -11.53 -5.64
C PHE A 48 -8.54 -10.51 -4.69
N ALA A 49 -9.26 -9.41 -4.46
CA ALA A 49 -8.99 -8.48 -3.36
C ALA A 49 -10.30 -7.94 -2.78
N SER A 50 -10.25 -7.46 -1.54
CA SER A 50 -11.42 -6.95 -0.85
C SER A 50 -11.15 -5.67 -0.07
N GLY A 51 -12.21 -4.93 0.25
CA GLY A 51 -12.12 -3.73 1.10
C GLY A 51 -11.90 -4.10 2.57
N SER A 52 -12.52 -5.19 3.02
CA SER A 52 -12.42 -5.74 4.38
C SER A 52 -11.55 -7.00 4.40
N PRO A 53 -10.88 -7.32 5.52
CA PRO A 53 -10.02 -8.49 5.60
C PRO A 53 -10.81 -9.80 5.53
N PHE A 54 -10.26 -10.79 4.83
CA PHE A 54 -10.70 -12.18 4.86
C PHE A 54 -9.55 -13.08 5.33
N LEU A 55 -9.89 -14.22 5.92
CA LEU A 55 -8.91 -15.23 6.29
C LEU A 55 -8.31 -15.90 5.04
N PRO A 56 -7.09 -16.48 5.13
CA PRO A 56 -6.56 -17.32 4.07
C PRO A 56 -7.51 -18.47 3.69
N VAL A 57 -7.54 -18.83 2.42
CA VAL A 57 -8.41 -19.87 1.86
C VAL A 57 -7.56 -20.97 1.26
N THR A 58 -7.70 -22.20 1.75
CA THR A 58 -7.06 -23.37 1.15
C THR A 58 -8.00 -24.05 0.18
N TYR A 59 -7.63 -24.11 -1.10
CA TYR A 59 -8.41 -24.72 -2.16
C TYR A 59 -7.53 -25.61 -3.04
N LYS A 60 -7.93 -26.89 -3.22
CA LYS A 60 -7.20 -27.90 -4.01
C LYS A 60 -5.70 -28.03 -3.68
N GLY A 61 -5.34 -27.87 -2.41
CA GLY A 61 -3.96 -28.00 -1.92
C GLY A 61 -3.11 -26.73 -2.04
N GLN A 62 -3.64 -25.64 -2.59
CA GLN A 62 -3.02 -24.32 -2.59
C GLN A 62 -3.69 -23.43 -1.53
N THR A 63 -2.89 -22.68 -0.76
CA THR A 63 -3.39 -21.68 0.20
C THR A 63 -3.27 -20.30 -0.41
N PHE A 64 -4.41 -19.61 -0.53
CA PHE A 64 -4.50 -18.24 -1.02
C PHE A 64 -4.62 -17.26 0.15
N VAL A 65 -3.88 -16.15 0.07
CA VAL A 65 -3.92 -15.06 1.05
C VAL A 65 -4.52 -13.82 0.37
N PRO A 66 -5.84 -13.60 0.47
CA PRO A 66 -6.50 -12.51 -0.24
C PRO A 66 -6.04 -11.14 0.28
N GLY A 67 -5.55 -10.30 -0.64
CA GLY A 67 -5.08 -8.95 -0.31
C GLY A 67 -6.22 -7.98 0.01
N GLN A 68 -5.95 -7.00 0.88
CA GLN A 68 -6.90 -5.94 1.22
C GLN A 68 -6.57 -4.65 0.46
N GLY A 69 -7.50 -4.16 -0.35
CA GLY A 69 -7.41 -2.86 -1.04
C GLY A 69 -7.64 -1.69 -0.08
N ASN A 70 -6.72 -1.49 0.86
CA ASN A 70 -6.85 -0.51 1.93
C ASN A 70 -6.16 0.82 1.57
N ASN A 71 -6.84 1.94 1.81
CA ASN A 71 -6.26 3.28 1.61
C ASN A 71 -4.99 3.52 2.45
N ALA A 72 -4.78 2.76 3.53
CA ALA A 72 -3.59 2.79 4.36
C ALA A 72 -2.27 2.57 3.59
N TYR A 73 -2.30 1.94 2.42
CA TYR A 73 -1.11 1.82 1.57
C TYR A 73 -0.70 3.13 0.88
N ILE A 74 -1.63 4.08 0.72
CA ILE A 74 -1.45 5.27 -0.10
C ILE A 74 -1.34 6.53 0.73
N PHE A 75 -2.35 6.83 1.56
CA PHE A 75 -2.44 8.14 2.21
C PHE A 75 -1.24 8.47 3.13
N PRO A 76 -0.63 7.54 3.89
CA PRO A 76 0.49 7.89 4.75
C PRO A 76 1.73 8.29 3.94
N GLY A 77 2.05 7.52 2.88
CA GLY A 77 3.19 7.81 2.02
C GLY A 77 3.01 9.08 1.20
N VAL A 78 1.82 9.30 0.63
CA VAL A 78 1.51 10.54 -0.10
C VAL A 78 1.59 11.75 0.83
N ALA A 79 1.00 11.66 2.03
CA ALA A 79 1.04 12.76 3.00
C ALA A 79 2.47 13.05 3.45
N LEU A 80 3.26 12.03 3.79
CA LEU A 80 4.67 12.18 4.18
C LEU A 80 5.48 12.84 3.06
N GLY A 81 5.36 12.37 1.82
CA GLY A 81 6.05 12.96 0.67
C GLY A 81 5.65 14.42 0.42
N ALA A 82 4.35 14.72 0.50
CA ALA A 82 3.82 16.07 0.32
C ALA A 82 4.31 17.04 1.41
N ILE A 83 4.33 16.61 2.67
CA ILE A 83 4.83 17.40 3.80
C ILE A 83 6.34 17.64 3.65
N CYS A 84 7.12 16.59 3.41
CA CYS A 84 8.58 16.68 3.31
C CYS A 84 9.04 17.56 2.14
N ALA A 85 8.43 17.42 0.96
CA ALA A 85 8.78 18.21 -0.23
C ALA A 85 8.06 19.57 -0.29
N GLY A 86 7.13 19.86 0.62
CA GLY A 86 6.37 21.12 0.62
C GLY A 86 5.46 21.26 -0.61
N ILE A 87 4.77 20.17 -1.01
CA ILE A 87 3.87 20.17 -2.16
C ILE A 87 2.59 20.95 -1.83
N ARG A 88 2.21 21.89 -2.70
CA ARG A 88 1.05 22.78 -2.47
C ARG A 88 -0.28 22.20 -2.98
N HIS A 89 -0.22 21.42 -4.05
CA HIS A 89 -1.40 20.85 -4.71
C HIS A 89 -1.12 19.38 -5.02
N ILE A 90 -2.04 18.51 -4.64
CA ILE A 90 -1.94 17.08 -4.90
C ILE A 90 -2.77 16.76 -6.15
N SER A 91 -2.10 16.45 -7.26
CA SER A 91 -2.73 16.04 -8.52
C SER A 91 -2.98 14.53 -8.58
N ASP A 92 -3.79 14.08 -9.55
CA ASP A 92 -4.03 12.66 -9.80
C ASP A 92 -2.74 11.89 -10.13
N GLU A 93 -1.75 12.57 -10.73
CA GLU A 93 -0.45 11.97 -11.06
C GLU A 93 0.32 11.54 -9.81
N ILE A 94 0.19 12.26 -8.69
CA ILE A 94 0.81 11.87 -7.42
C ILE A 94 0.20 10.55 -6.92
N PHE A 95 -1.12 10.38 -7.06
CA PHE A 95 -1.78 9.11 -6.72
C PHE A 95 -1.39 7.98 -7.68
N LEU A 96 -1.19 8.28 -8.96
CA LEU A 96 -0.69 7.31 -9.94
C LEU A 96 0.73 6.84 -9.62
N ILE A 97 1.60 7.76 -9.20
CA ILE A 97 2.97 7.44 -8.77
C ILE A 97 2.96 6.61 -7.49
N ALA A 98 2.12 6.97 -6.52
CA ALA A 98 1.96 6.21 -5.29
C ALA A 98 1.46 4.79 -5.55
N SER A 99 0.44 4.62 -6.40
CA SER A 99 -0.11 3.30 -6.73
C SER A 99 0.87 2.43 -7.52
N SER A 100 1.60 3.03 -8.47
CA SER A 100 2.66 2.35 -9.23
C SER A 100 3.82 1.92 -8.33
N THR A 101 4.20 2.78 -7.37
CA THR A 101 5.24 2.47 -6.38
C THR A 101 4.82 1.32 -5.47
N LEU A 102 3.58 1.33 -4.98
CA LEU A 102 3.02 0.23 -4.20
C LEU A 102 3.04 -1.09 -4.96
N ALA A 103 2.62 -1.08 -6.23
CA ALA A 103 2.59 -2.28 -7.06
C ALA A 103 4.00 -2.89 -7.26
N GLN A 104 5.04 -2.05 -7.36
CA GLN A 104 6.44 -2.49 -7.43
C GLN A 104 6.97 -3.12 -6.14
N MET A 105 6.26 -2.99 -5.02
CA MET A 105 6.65 -3.54 -3.73
C MET A 105 5.99 -4.88 -3.42
N VAL A 106 5.11 -5.39 -4.30
CA VAL A 106 4.54 -6.73 -4.17
C VAL A 106 5.57 -7.74 -4.65
N SER A 107 5.91 -8.72 -3.81
CA SER A 107 6.90 -9.74 -4.19
C SER A 107 6.31 -10.83 -5.08
N GLU A 108 7.16 -11.63 -5.73
CA GLU A 108 6.67 -12.79 -6.49
C GLU A 108 6.00 -13.81 -5.56
N GLU A 109 6.51 -13.99 -4.34
CA GLU A 109 5.89 -14.86 -3.33
C GLU A 109 4.49 -14.40 -2.91
N ASP A 110 4.28 -13.08 -2.78
CA ASP A 110 2.95 -12.52 -2.51
C ASP A 110 1.98 -12.86 -3.64
N LEU A 111 2.41 -12.70 -4.89
CA LEU A 111 1.60 -12.99 -6.08
C LEU A 111 1.30 -14.49 -6.24
N ASP A 112 2.26 -15.36 -5.91
CA ASP A 112 2.10 -16.82 -5.95
C ASP A 112 1.07 -17.32 -4.93
N MET A 113 0.96 -16.64 -3.79
CA MET A 113 -0.11 -16.85 -2.79
C MET A 113 -1.42 -16.14 -3.15
N GLY A 114 -1.49 -15.44 -4.29
CA GLY A 114 -2.68 -14.72 -4.74
C GLY A 114 -2.92 -13.37 -4.05
N SER A 115 -1.93 -12.84 -3.31
CA SER A 115 -2.01 -11.51 -2.72
C SER A 115 -1.64 -10.44 -3.76
N LEU A 116 -2.43 -9.37 -3.82
CA LEU A 116 -2.19 -8.22 -4.70
C LEU A 116 -1.52 -7.03 -3.99
N TYR A 117 -1.34 -7.14 -2.69
CA TYR A 117 -0.79 -6.09 -1.85
C TYR A 117 0.32 -6.68 -0.97
N PRO A 118 1.38 -5.91 -0.68
CA PRO A 118 2.42 -6.40 0.21
C PRO A 118 1.87 -6.57 1.64
N PRO A 119 2.53 -7.34 2.51
CA PRO A 119 2.07 -7.53 3.88
C PRO A 119 1.95 -6.23 4.68
N LEU A 120 0.85 -6.06 5.45
CA LEU A 120 0.58 -4.84 6.23
C LEU A 120 1.65 -4.51 7.28
N ASN A 121 2.42 -5.49 7.77
CA ASN A 121 3.52 -5.22 8.71
C ASN A 121 4.70 -4.44 8.05
N THR A 122 4.74 -4.38 6.71
CA THR A 122 5.74 -3.60 5.95
C THR A 122 5.27 -2.18 5.63
N ILE A 123 4.10 -1.76 6.12
CA ILE A 123 3.43 -0.51 5.74
C ILE A 123 4.28 0.76 5.94
N GLN A 124 5.15 0.78 6.95
CA GLN A 124 6.06 1.91 7.16
C GLN A 124 7.09 2.01 6.03
N ALA A 125 7.71 0.90 5.65
CA ALA A 125 8.65 0.86 4.53
C ALA A 125 7.96 1.24 3.20
N ILE A 126 6.73 0.77 2.98
CA ILE A 126 5.90 1.18 1.84
C ILE A 126 5.67 2.69 1.85
N SER A 127 5.27 3.25 3.00
CA SER A 127 4.99 4.68 3.14
C SER A 127 6.23 5.52 2.87
N THR A 128 7.39 5.14 3.40
CA THR A 128 8.67 5.82 3.14
C THR A 128 9.06 5.75 1.67
N ARG A 129 8.87 4.60 1.01
CA ARG A 129 9.18 4.42 -0.42
C ARG A 129 8.26 5.26 -1.30
N VAL A 130 6.95 5.25 -1.03
CA VAL A 130 5.96 6.10 -1.72
C VAL A 130 6.31 7.58 -1.52
N ALA A 131 6.58 8.00 -0.28
CA ALA A 131 6.96 9.37 0.03
C ALA A 131 8.20 9.82 -0.75
N THR A 132 9.20 8.93 -0.86
CA THR A 132 10.43 9.18 -1.62
C THR A 132 10.13 9.42 -3.09
N ARG A 133 9.33 8.55 -3.71
CA ARG A 133 8.94 8.71 -5.12
C ARG A 133 8.10 9.95 -5.37
N VAL A 134 7.21 10.29 -4.44
CA VAL A 134 6.41 11.53 -4.51
C VAL A 134 7.30 12.77 -4.39
N ALA A 135 8.27 12.77 -3.49
CA ALA A 135 9.23 13.87 -3.35
C ALA A 135 10.12 14.02 -4.59
N GLU A 136 10.68 12.92 -5.12
CA GLU A 136 11.43 12.90 -6.38
C GLU A 136 10.64 13.53 -7.52
N TYR A 137 9.39 13.10 -7.71
CA TYR A 137 8.50 13.66 -8.71
C TYR A 137 8.24 15.15 -8.49
N ALA A 138 8.03 15.56 -7.25
CA ALA A 138 7.76 16.96 -6.93
C ALA A 138 8.92 17.88 -7.28
N TYR A 139 10.18 17.47 -7.05
CA TYR A 139 11.35 18.24 -7.47
C TYR A 139 11.50 18.23 -9.01
N GLU A 140 11.36 17.07 -9.65
CA GLU A 140 11.46 16.94 -11.12
C GLU A 140 10.47 17.86 -11.84
N LYS A 141 9.24 17.99 -11.32
CA LYS A 141 8.18 18.82 -11.92
C LYS A 141 8.11 20.24 -11.36
N GLY A 142 9.02 20.64 -10.48
CA GLY A 142 9.02 21.98 -9.87
C GLY A 142 7.80 22.26 -8.97
N LEU A 143 7.20 21.21 -8.40
CA LEU A 143 6.07 21.28 -7.47
C LEU A 143 6.50 21.40 -6.00
N ALA A 144 7.75 21.05 -5.70
CA ALA A 144 8.33 21.13 -4.36
C ALA A 144 8.56 22.58 -3.91
N SER A 145 8.37 22.85 -2.62
CA SER A 145 8.63 24.15 -1.98
C SER A 145 9.71 24.10 -0.88
N THR A 146 10.12 22.90 -0.43
CA THR A 146 11.24 22.74 0.50
C THR A 146 12.55 22.93 -0.26
N TYR A 147 13.38 23.89 0.14
CA TYR A 147 14.68 24.15 -0.49
C TYR A 147 15.79 24.43 0.54
N PRO A 148 17.06 24.08 0.24
CA PRO A 148 17.53 23.43 -1.00
C PRO A 148 17.02 22.00 -1.17
N GLU A 149 17.00 21.51 -2.41
CA GLU A 149 16.63 20.11 -2.71
C GLU A 149 17.60 19.15 -2.00
N PRO A 150 17.11 18.17 -1.21
CA PRO A 150 17.97 17.18 -0.57
C PRO A 150 18.72 16.32 -1.59
N GLU A 151 20.02 16.14 -1.37
CA GLU A 151 20.87 15.26 -2.17
C GLU A 151 20.36 13.82 -2.14
N ASP A 152 20.13 13.29 -0.93
CA ASP A 152 19.48 12.00 -0.68
C ASP A 152 18.07 12.20 -0.11
N LYS A 153 17.07 12.03 -0.97
CA LYS A 153 15.66 12.20 -0.61
C LYS A 153 15.15 11.08 0.30
N ALA A 154 15.70 9.87 0.15
CA ALA A 154 15.29 8.73 0.96
C ALA A 154 15.75 8.89 2.41
N GLU A 155 17.02 9.23 2.61
CA GLU A 155 17.57 9.54 3.94
C GLU A 155 16.91 10.79 4.54
N PHE A 156 16.67 11.83 3.73
CA PHE A 156 15.95 13.02 4.19
C PHE A 156 14.56 12.66 4.73
N ILE A 157 13.76 11.90 3.98
CA ILE A 157 12.41 11.50 4.42
C ILE A 157 12.47 10.63 5.67
N LYS A 158 13.39 9.68 5.73
CA LYS A 158 13.57 8.80 6.88
C LYS A 158 13.89 9.60 8.14
N ALA A 159 14.71 10.65 8.04
CA ALA A 159 15.04 11.54 9.14
C ALA A 159 13.85 12.39 9.65
N GLN A 160 12.78 12.52 8.88
CA GLN A 160 11.55 13.24 9.28
C GLN A 160 10.50 12.32 9.92
N LEU A 161 10.71 11.00 9.93
CA LEU A 161 9.77 10.06 10.51
C LEU A 161 9.64 10.28 12.02
N TYR A 162 8.44 10.02 12.52
CA TYR A 162 8.22 10.00 13.96
C TYR A 162 8.98 8.83 14.59
N ASP A 163 9.79 9.15 15.60
CA ASP A 163 10.50 8.19 16.42
C ASP A 163 9.67 7.87 17.67
N THR A 164 9.41 6.59 17.89
CA THR A 164 8.63 6.10 19.03
C THR A 164 9.44 6.04 20.32
N ASP A 165 10.77 6.18 20.24
CA ASP A 165 11.64 6.14 21.41
C ASP A 165 11.52 7.41 22.26
N TYR A 166 11.66 7.23 23.58
CA TYR A 166 11.63 8.36 24.50
C TYR A 166 12.85 9.25 24.30
N ARG A 167 12.60 10.55 24.11
CA ARG A 167 13.65 11.57 24.07
C ARG A 167 14.02 12.02 25.49
N PRO A 168 15.31 12.31 25.76
CA PRO A 168 15.72 12.87 27.04
C PRO A 168 14.97 14.17 27.35
N ALA A 169 14.36 14.24 28.54
CA ALA A 169 13.72 15.46 29.04
C ALA A 169 14.73 16.46 29.67
N ILE A 170 15.98 16.04 29.82
CA ILE A 170 17.07 16.81 30.43
C ILE A 170 17.96 17.38 29.31
N PRO A 171 18.42 18.64 29.40
CA PRO A 171 19.32 19.22 28.41
C PRO A 171 20.65 18.45 28.31
N SER A 172 21.20 18.40 27.11
CA SER A 172 22.55 17.87 26.87
C SER A 172 23.60 18.82 27.45
N MET A 173 24.48 18.30 28.31
CA MET A 173 25.56 19.06 28.93
C MET A 173 26.87 18.79 28.18
N TYR A 174 27.64 19.85 27.86
CA TYR A 174 28.98 19.73 27.29
C TYR A 174 29.94 20.72 27.96
N SER A 175 31.21 20.34 28.05
CA SER A 175 32.26 21.13 28.71
C SER A 175 32.94 22.08 27.72
N TRP A 176 33.36 23.25 28.21
CA TRP A 176 34.26 24.12 27.47
C TRP A 176 35.73 23.68 27.67
N PRO A 177 36.64 24.01 26.73
CA PRO A 177 38.07 23.78 26.93
C PRO A 177 38.54 24.44 28.23
N GLN A 178 39.27 23.70 29.07
CA GLN A 178 40.00 24.29 30.19
C GLN A 178 41.28 24.91 29.62
N ASN A 179 41.50 26.19 29.91
CA ASN A 179 42.65 26.98 29.46
C ASN A 179 43.99 26.26 29.63
#